data_AF-A0A6F9ZUM5-F1
#
_entry.id   AF-A0A6F9ZUM5-F1
#
_cell.length_a   1.000
_cell.length_b   1.000
_cell.length_c   1.000
_cell.angle_alpha   90.00
_cell.angle_beta   90.00
_cell.angle_gamma   90.00
#
_symmetry.space_group_name_H-M   'P 1'
#
loop_
_entity.id
_entity.type
_entity.pdbx_description
1 polymer ?
#
loop_
_entity_poly.entity_id
_entity_poly.type
_entity_poly.pdbx_seq_one_letter_code
_entity_poly.pdbx_strand_id
1 'polypeptide(L)'
;AYVLFQAMATGHTTYSTMHADSPQSLIHRLESKPMNVPRIMIQSLDFICFHSVVRIKNKRVRRVTRIIEIIDIDPLTKEIITNEVFSWDPVTDTFRYSGRSYILEKIRSELGISKDEITKELNRRIKLVNWLIGKDQISFRECVQMIEEYRERPDELLGRIEKND
;
A
#
# COMPACT_ATOMS: atom_id res chain seq x y z
N ALA A 1 12.28 -4.82 16.12
CA ALA A 1 11.61 -3.64 15.54
C ALA A 1 12.59 -2.49 15.35
N TYR A 2 13.31 -2.06 16.39
CA TYR A 2 14.30 -0.99 16.30
C TYR A 2 15.25 -1.07 15.07
N VAL A 3 15.92 -2.21 14.86
CA VAL A 3 16.83 -2.41 13.71
C VAL A 3 16.12 -2.28 12.35
N LEU A 4 14.85 -2.70 12.24
CA LEU A 4 14.06 -2.55 11.02
C LEU A 4 13.85 -1.07 10.69
N PHE A 5 13.53 -0.25 11.70
CA PHE A 5 13.35 1.19 11.54
C PHE A 5 14.68 1.92 11.30
N GLN A 6 15.80 1.43 11.83
CA GLN A 6 17.12 1.93 11.44
C GLN A 6 17.44 1.64 9.98
N ALA A 7 17.06 0.46 9.47
CA ALA A 7 17.23 0.13 8.05
C ALA A 7 16.39 1.07 7.17
N MET A 8 15.13 1.36 7.54
CA MET A 8 14.31 2.36 6.85
C MET A 8 14.97 3.73 6.84
N ALA A 9 15.44 4.21 8.00
CA ALA A 9 16.08 5.52 8.15
C ALA A 9 17.39 5.65 7.35
N THR A 10 18.01 4.53 6.96
CA THR A 10 19.22 4.49 6.14
C THR A 10 18.94 4.18 4.66
N GLY A 11 17.67 4.20 4.24
CA GLY A 11 17.26 4.07 2.83
C GLY A 11 17.05 2.63 2.35
N HIS A 12 16.98 1.65 3.25
CA HIS A 12 16.64 0.28 2.87
C HIS A 12 15.12 0.11 2.80
N THR A 13 14.62 -0.41 1.67
CA THR A 13 13.21 -0.81 1.55
C THR A 13 12.94 -1.98 2.49
N THR A 14 11.97 -1.84 3.38
CA THR A 14 11.61 -2.89 4.34
C THR A 14 10.12 -3.18 4.31
N TYR A 15 9.77 -4.43 4.66
CA TYR A 15 8.40 -4.87 4.87
C TYR A 15 8.35 -5.69 6.16
N SER A 16 7.27 -5.57 6.91
CA SER A 16 7.06 -6.36 8.12
C SER A 16 5.58 -6.51 8.42
N THR A 17 5.26 -7.37 9.37
CA THR A 17 3.89 -7.55 9.88
C THR A 17 3.87 -7.29 11.38
N MET A 18 2.78 -6.70 11.86
CA MET A 18 2.56 -6.43 13.28
C MET A 18 1.09 -6.66 13.61
N HIS A 19 0.83 -7.13 14.83
CA HIS A 19 -0.51 -7.15 15.38
C HIS A 19 -0.89 -5.78 15.95
N ALA A 20 -1.83 -5.10 15.30
CA ALA A 20 -2.46 -3.86 15.77
C ALA A 20 -3.88 -3.73 15.19
N ASP A 21 -4.78 -3.10 15.93
CA ASP A 21 -6.18 -2.88 15.54
C ASP A 21 -6.43 -1.50 14.91
N SER A 22 -5.53 -0.56 15.18
CA SER A 22 -5.62 0.86 14.81
C SER A 22 -4.23 1.46 14.63
N PRO A 23 -4.11 2.58 13.88
CA PRO A 23 -2.86 3.34 13.80
C PRO A 23 -2.31 3.73 15.18
N GLN A 24 -3.19 4.18 16.07
CA GLN A 24 -2.82 4.59 17.43
C GLN A 24 -2.25 3.41 18.22
N SER A 25 -2.90 2.24 18.18
CA SER A 25 -2.37 1.05 18.85
C SER A 25 -1.05 0.58 18.23
N LEU A 26 -0.88 0.70 16.91
CA LEU A 26 0.35 0.34 16.22
C LEU A 26 1.51 1.23 16.68
N ILE A 27 1.30 2.55 16.68
CA ILE A 27 2.29 3.54 17.15
C ILE A 27 2.66 3.24 18.61
N HIS A 28 1.66 3.10 19.48
CA HIS A 28 1.90 2.78 20.89
C HIS A 28 2.71 1.49 21.08
N ARG A 29 2.45 0.45 20.28
CA ARG A 29 3.21 -0.82 20.30
C ARG A 29 4.64 -0.67 19.82
N LEU A 30 4.89 0.17 18.82
CA LEU A 30 6.24 0.47 18.33
C LEU A 30 7.05 1.20 19.40
N GLU A 31 6.45 2.16 20.09
CA GLU A 31 7.12 2.96 21.13
C GLU A 31 7.34 2.19 22.44
N SER A 32 6.42 1.29 22.78
CA SER A 32 6.49 0.52 24.02
C SER A 32 7.56 -0.57 23.96
N LYS A 33 8.07 -0.98 25.14
CA LYS A 33 8.88 -2.20 25.25
C LYS A 33 8.07 -3.42 24.80
N PRO A 34 8.70 -4.42 24.15
CA PRO A 34 10.14 -4.55 23.89
C PRO A 34 10.62 -3.83 22.61
N MET A 35 9.75 -3.16 21.86
CA MET A 35 10.10 -2.58 20.57
C MET A 35 10.90 -1.28 20.70
N ASN A 36 10.46 -0.40 21.59
CA ASN A 36 11.17 0.82 22.00
C ASN A 36 11.68 1.65 20.81
N VAL A 37 10.86 1.78 19.77
CA VAL A 37 11.16 2.55 18.56
C VAL A 37 10.89 4.04 18.84
N PRO A 38 11.89 4.92 18.69
CA PRO A 38 11.69 6.36 18.83
C PRO A 38 10.65 6.88 17.83
N ARG A 39 9.74 7.76 18.27
CA ARG A 39 8.68 8.32 17.41
C ARG A 39 9.22 8.91 16.10
N ILE A 40 10.36 9.59 16.15
CA ILE A 40 11.02 10.17 14.97
C ILE A 40 11.39 9.11 13.91
N MET A 41 11.69 7.87 14.32
CA MET A 41 11.96 6.79 13.37
C MET A 41 10.68 6.26 12.74
N ILE A 42 9.52 6.37 13.40
CA ILE A 42 8.24 5.91 12.86
C ILE A 42 7.87 6.70 11.60
N GLN A 43 8.32 7.95 11.48
CA GLN A 43 8.17 8.77 10.27
C GLN A 43 8.82 8.14 9.03
N SER A 44 9.79 7.23 9.18
CA SER A 44 10.40 6.52 8.06
C SER A 44 9.51 5.43 7.44
N LEU A 45 8.37 5.11 8.05
CA LEU A 45 7.41 4.15 7.51
C LEU A 45 6.50 4.85 6.49
N ASP A 46 6.45 4.42 5.24
CA ASP A 46 5.61 5.11 4.23
C ASP A 46 4.10 4.87 4.42
N PHE A 47 3.68 3.61 4.53
CA PHE A 47 2.26 3.25 4.70
C PHE A 47 2.05 1.93 5.45
N ILE A 48 0.82 1.73 5.91
CA ILE A 48 0.36 0.56 6.66
C ILE A 48 -0.92 0.03 6.03
N CYS A 49 -0.98 -1.28 5.80
CA CYS A 49 -2.18 -2.00 5.41
C CYS A 49 -2.79 -2.71 6.63
N PHE A 50 -4.02 -2.38 6.99
CA PHE A 50 -4.75 -3.08 8.05
C PHE A 50 -5.52 -4.25 7.46
N HIS A 51 -5.24 -5.46 7.94
CA HIS A 51 -5.92 -6.68 7.53
C HIS A 51 -6.83 -7.17 8.65
N SER A 52 -8.08 -7.47 8.33
CA SER A 52 -9.04 -8.03 9.30
C SER A 52 -9.79 -9.23 8.73
N VAL A 53 -10.21 -10.10 9.63
CA VAL A 53 -11.11 -11.21 9.33
C VAL A 53 -12.52 -10.80 9.77
N VAL A 54 -13.39 -10.57 8.80
CA VAL A 54 -14.75 -10.07 8.99
C VAL A 54 -15.79 -11.12 8.60
N ARG A 55 -17.03 -10.93 9.04
CA ARG A 55 -18.15 -11.82 8.68
C ARG A 55 -19.12 -11.05 7.77
N ILE A 56 -19.22 -11.48 6.51
CA ILE A 56 -20.12 -10.91 5.50
C ILE A 56 -21.07 -12.00 5.04
N LYS A 57 -22.39 -11.75 5.07
CA LYS A 57 -23.42 -12.73 4.66
C LYS A 57 -23.18 -14.12 5.26
N ASN A 58 -22.88 -14.15 6.56
CA ASN A 58 -22.57 -15.35 7.34
C ASN A 58 -21.29 -16.12 6.94
N LYS A 59 -20.49 -15.60 6.01
CA LYS A 59 -19.20 -16.17 5.60
C LYS A 59 -18.04 -15.39 6.23
N ARG A 60 -17.01 -16.11 6.67
CA ARG A 60 -15.77 -15.52 7.18
C ARG A 60 -14.88 -15.16 5.99
N VAL A 61 -14.55 -13.88 5.86
CA VAL A 61 -13.72 -13.37 4.74
C VAL A 61 -12.59 -12.49 5.28
N ARG A 62 -11.48 -12.45 4.56
CA ARG A 62 -10.37 -11.51 4.84
C ARG A 62 -10.54 -10.26 3.98
N ARG A 63 -10.33 -9.09 4.59
CA ARG A 63 -10.37 -7.79 3.91
C ARG A 63 -9.20 -6.93 4.38
N VAL A 64 -8.68 -6.11 3.47
CA VAL A 64 -7.84 -4.96 3.85
C VAL A 64 -8.80 -3.87 4.25
N THR A 65 -8.92 -3.58 5.55
CA THR A 65 -9.94 -2.64 6.03
C THR A 65 -9.57 -1.21 5.74
N ARG A 66 -8.28 -0.88 5.84
CA ARG A 66 -7.73 0.47 5.70
C ARG A 66 -6.31 0.41 5.12
N ILE A 67 -5.96 1.37 4.28
CA ILE A 67 -4.57 1.66 3.89
C ILE A 67 -4.29 3.09 4.31
N ILE A 68 -3.26 3.26 5.14
CA ILE A 68 -2.94 4.53 5.79
C ILE A 68 -1.50 4.89 5.49
N GLU A 69 -1.27 6.08 4.97
CA GLU A 69 0.05 6.67 4.78
C GLU A 69 0.46 7.43 6.04
N ILE A 70 1.74 7.36 6.38
CA ILE A 70 2.36 8.21 7.39
C ILE A 70 2.94 9.42 6.66
N ILE A 71 2.53 10.62 7.07
CA ILE A 71 2.89 11.86 6.36
C ILE A 71 4.05 12.55 7.08
N ASP A 72 3.84 12.91 8.33
CA ASP A 72 4.80 13.67 9.12
C ASP A 72 4.48 13.55 10.62
N ILE A 73 5.27 14.21 11.46
CA ILE A 73 5.00 14.38 12.89
C ILE A 73 4.71 15.86 13.12
N ASP A 74 3.58 16.14 13.75
CA ASP A 74 3.23 17.50 14.16
C ASP A 74 4.32 18.04 15.14
N PRO A 75 4.97 19.17 14.85
CA PRO A 75 6.09 19.67 15.64
C PRO A 75 5.68 20.09 17.05
N LEU A 76 4.42 20.49 17.26
CA LEU A 76 3.85 20.97 18.52
C LEU A 76 3.30 19.82 19.36
N THR A 77 2.39 19.04 18.78
CA THR A 77 1.68 17.97 19.52
C THR A 77 2.49 16.68 19.60
N LYS A 78 3.51 16.53 18.74
CA LYS A 78 4.26 15.28 18.51
C LYS A 78 3.39 14.14 18.00
N GLU A 79 2.16 14.39 17.57
CA GLU A 79 1.29 13.35 17.00
C GLU A 79 1.69 13.04 15.57
N ILE A 80 1.49 11.77 15.17
CA ILE A 80 1.77 11.34 13.81
C ILE A 80 0.60 11.75 12.92
N ILE A 81 0.92 12.50 11.88
CA ILE A 81 -0.02 12.91 10.83
C ILE A 81 -0.15 11.75 9.86
N THR A 82 -1.37 11.26 9.67
CA THR A 82 -1.67 10.13 8.79
C THR A 82 -2.70 10.51 7.74
N ASN A 83 -2.62 9.88 6.56
CA ASN A 83 -3.63 9.98 5.51
C ASN A 83 -4.26 8.61 5.25
N GLU A 84 -5.57 8.48 5.43
CA GLU A 84 -6.28 7.28 5.00
C GLU A 84 -6.54 7.33 3.50
N VAL A 85 -5.87 6.44 2.75
CA VAL A 85 -5.95 6.40 1.28
C VAL A 85 -7.11 5.52 0.83
N PHE A 86 -7.25 4.35 1.46
CA PHE A 86 -8.32 3.42 1.16
C PHE A 86 -9.03 3.00 2.43
N SER A 87 -10.36 2.90 2.36
CA SER A 87 -11.19 2.29 3.39
C SER A 87 -12.18 1.29 2.82
N TRP A 88 -12.52 0.28 3.60
CA TRP A 88 -13.50 -0.72 3.24
C TRP A 88 -14.84 -0.43 3.92
N ASP A 89 -15.94 -0.50 3.16
CA ASP A 89 -17.30 -0.38 3.65
C ASP A 89 -17.91 -1.77 3.94
N PRO A 90 -18.22 -2.09 5.21
CA PRO A 90 -18.78 -3.38 5.58
C PRO A 90 -20.21 -3.63 5.07
N VAL A 91 -20.98 -2.57 4.81
CA VAL A 91 -22.38 -2.68 4.41
C VAL A 91 -22.48 -3.11 2.95
N THR A 92 -21.68 -2.50 2.08
CA THR A 92 -21.66 -2.76 0.64
C THR A 92 -20.59 -3.75 0.19
N ASP A 93 -19.64 -4.10 1.06
CA ASP A 93 -18.44 -4.88 0.73
C ASP A 93 -17.62 -4.26 -0.41
N THR A 94 -17.44 -2.93 -0.36
CA THR A 94 -16.71 -2.16 -1.38
C THR A 94 -15.56 -1.37 -0.77
N PHE A 95 -14.58 -1.03 -1.60
CA PHE A 95 -13.45 -0.17 -1.20
C PHE A 95 -13.69 1.26 -1.70
N ARG A 96 -13.42 2.23 -0.84
CA ARG A 96 -13.45 3.66 -1.14
C ARG A 96 -12.02 4.19 -1.17
N TYR A 97 -11.70 4.93 -2.23
CA TYR A 97 -10.48 5.72 -2.33
C TYR A 97 -10.77 7.13 -1.78
N SER A 98 -9.90 7.68 -0.96
CA SER A 98 -10.06 9.02 -0.38
C SER A 98 -9.90 10.16 -1.40
N GLY A 99 -9.38 9.84 -2.59
CA GLY A 99 -9.13 10.82 -3.65
C GLY A 99 -7.70 11.36 -3.66
N ARG A 100 -6.90 11.13 -2.61
CA ARG A 100 -5.54 11.66 -2.50
C ARG A 100 -4.58 10.69 -1.82
N SER A 101 -3.41 10.54 -2.44
CA SER A 101 -2.26 9.81 -1.92
C SER A 101 -1.04 10.72 -1.95
N TYR A 102 -0.44 10.95 -0.78
CA TYR A 102 0.77 11.75 -0.64
C TYR A 102 2.01 10.98 -1.12
N ILE A 103 2.01 9.65 -1.01
CA ILE A 103 3.08 8.82 -1.57
C ILE A 103 3.11 8.93 -3.08
N LEU A 104 1.95 8.88 -3.76
CA LEU A 104 1.90 9.07 -5.20
C LEU A 104 2.35 10.49 -5.61
N GLU A 105 2.01 11.52 -4.84
CA GLU A 105 2.52 12.88 -5.06
C GLU A 105 4.05 12.97 -4.91
N LYS A 106 4.62 12.27 -3.91
CA LYS A 106 6.07 12.15 -3.69
C LYS A 106 6.76 11.44 -4.86
N ILE A 107 6.28 10.27 -5.27
CA ILE A 107 6.78 9.50 -6.42
C ILE A 107 6.74 10.36 -7.69
N ARG A 108 5.62 11.05 -7.92
CA ARG A 108 5.46 11.97 -9.06
C ARG A 108 6.54 13.05 -9.08
N SER A 109 6.80 13.65 -7.91
CA SER A 109 7.83 14.68 -7.76
C SER A 109 9.23 14.14 -7.97
N GLU A 110 9.54 12.94 -7.43
CA GLU A 110 10.85 12.28 -7.56
C GLU A 110 11.15 11.88 -9.01
N LEU A 111 10.13 11.42 -9.74
CA LEU A 111 10.26 11.07 -11.15
C LEU A 111 10.20 12.28 -12.10
N GLY A 112 9.83 13.46 -11.61
CA GLY A 112 9.70 14.67 -12.42
C GLY A 112 8.56 14.61 -13.46
N ILE A 113 7.54 13.78 -13.23
CA ILE A 113 6.45 13.55 -14.18
C ILE A 113 5.19 14.37 -13.85
N SER A 114 4.33 14.55 -14.84
CA SER A 114 3.04 15.21 -14.69
C SER A 114 2.03 14.36 -13.93
N LYS A 115 0.94 14.98 -13.48
CA LYS A 115 -0.20 14.28 -12.87
C LYS A 115 -0.87 13.32 -13.84
N ASP A 116 -0.91 13.68 -15.12
CA ASP A 116 -1.49 12.84 -16.17
C ASP A 116 -0.64 11.57 -16.40
N GLU A 117 0.69 11.70 -16.43
CA GLU A 117 1.61 10.57 -16.60
C GLU A 117 1.51 9.55 -15.44
N ILE A 118 1.51 10.00 -14.18
CA ILE A 118 1.36 9.07 -13.06
C ILE A 118 -0.03 8.41 -13.05
N THR A 119 -1.07 9.14 -13.47
CA THR A 119 -2.43 8.60 -13.58
C THR A 119 -2.51 7.55 -14.69
N LYS A 120 -1.87 7.81 -15.84
CA LYS A 120 -1.73 6.83 -16.93
C LYS A 120 -1.03 5.57 -16.47
N GLU A 121 0.10 5.70 -15.76
CA GLU A 121 0.84 4.57 -15.23
C GLU A 121 0.01 3.75 -14.22
N LEU A 122 -0.75 4.41 -13.34
CA LEU A 122 -1.68 3.71 -12.43
C LEU A 122 -2.75 2.95 -13.20
N ASN A 123 -3.37 3.57 -14.22
CA ASN A 123 -4.39 2.91 -15.04
C ASN A 123 -3.82 1.71 -15.81
N ARG A 124 -2.59 1.79 -16.31
CA ARG A 124 -1.87 0.68 -16.94
C ARG A 124 -1.71 -0.51 -15.97
N ARG A 125 -1.28 -0.24 -14.74
CA ARG A 125 -1.14 -1.28 -13.70
C ARG A 125 -2.49 -1.87 -13.28
N ILE A 126 -3.53 -1.04 -13.14
CA ILE A 126 -4.90 -1.49 -12.83
C ILE A 126 -5.39 -2.43 -13.93
N LYS A 127 -5.18 -2.07 -15.21
CA LYS A 127 -5.55 -2.92 -16.35
C LYS A 127 -4.85 -4.27 -16.31
N LEU A 128 -3.53 -4.28 -16.09
CA LEU A 128 -2.77 -5.52 -15.94
C LEU A 128 -3.34 -6.40 -14.81
N VAL A 129 -3.55 -5.84 -13.62
CA VAL A 129 -4.08 -6.60 -12.47
C VAL A 129 -5.47 -7.15 -12.76
N ASN A 130 -6.37 -6.36 -13.36
CA ASN A 130 -7.71 -6.82 -13.73
C ASN A 130 -7.66 -7.95 -14.75
N TRP A 131 -6.78 -7.85 -15.75
CA TRP A 131 -6.57 -8.92 -16.72
C TRP A 131 -6.05 -10.21 -16.07
N LEU A 132 -5.12 -10.12 -15.11
CA LEU A 132 -4.65 -11.27 -14.34
C LEU A 132 -5.76 -11.90 -13.49
N ILE A 133 -6.66 -11.09 -12.91
CA ILE A 133 -7.82 -11.58 -12.15
C ILE A 133 -8.84 -12.27 -13.05
N GLY A 134 -9.02 -11.79 -14.29
CA GLY A 134 -9.91 -12.42 -15.28
C GLY A 134 -9.44 -13.79 -15.75
N LYS A 135 -8.19 -14.17 -15.47
CA LYS A 135 -7.69 -15.52 -15.72
C LYS A 135 -8.10 -16.44 -14.57
N ASP A 136 -8.94 -17.42 -14.86
CA ASP A 136 -9.48 -18.38 -13.88
C ASP A 136 -8.41 -19.09 -13.03
N GLN A 137 -7.22 -19.32 -13.58
CA GLN A 137 -6.11 -19.94 -12.87
C GLN A 137 -4.79 -19.28 -13.27
N ILE A 138 -4.28 -18.42 -12.39
CA ILE A 138 -2.92 -17.88 -12.49
C ILE A 138 -2.10 -18.35 -11.29
N SER A 139 -0.97 -19.01 -11.56
CA SER A 139 -0.03 -19.42 -10.53
C SER A 139 0.82 -18.24 -10.04
N PHE A 140 1.37 -18.36 -8.84
CA PHE A 140 2.29 -17.35 -8.30
C PHE A 140 3.47 -17.06 -9.24
N ARG A 141 4.02 -18.09 -9.89
CA ARG A 141 5.14 -17.93 -10.83
C ARG A 141 4.73 -17.14 -12.07
N GLU A 142 3.57 -17.42 -12.62
CA GLU A 142 3.03 -16.67 -13.76
C GLU A 142 2.75 -15.21 -13.38
N CYS A 143 2.17 -14.95 -12.20
CA CYS A 143 2.02 -13.58 -11.70
C CYS A 143 3.36 -12.83 -11.67
N VAL A 144 4.41 -13.44 -11.12
CA VAL A 144 5.74 -12.82 -11.05
C VAL A 144 6.31 -12.57 -12.44
N GLN A 145 6.20 -13.53 -13.36
CA GLN A 145 6.66 -13.37 -14.75
C GLN A 145 5.95 -12.20 -15.45
N MET A 146 4.65 -12.07 -15.27
CA MET A 146 3.87 -10.96 -15.85
C MET A 146 4.27 -9.60 -15.27
N ILE A 147 4.59 -9.54 -13.98
CA ILE A 147 5.06 -8.31 -13.32
C ILE A 147 6.46 -7.94 -13.83
N GLU A 148 7.38 -8.90 -13.95
CA GLU A 148 8.72 -8.64 -14.49
C GLU A 148 8.67 -8.24 -15.97
N GLU A 149 7.83 -8.90 -16.79
CA GLU A 149 7.62 -8.50 -18.18
C GLU A 149 7.04 -7.08 -18.29
N TYR A 150 6.10 -6.70 -17.40
CA TYR A 150 5.62 -5.32 -17.33
C TYR A 150 6.74 -4.33 -17.01
N ARG A 151 7.67 -4.68 -16.12
CA ARG A 151 8.79 -3.81 -15.75
C ARG A 151 9.77 -3.60 -16.90
N GLU A 152 10.02 -4.63 -17.70
CA GLU A 152 10.97 -4.55 -18.81
C GLU A 152 10.34 -3.97 -20.09
N ARG A 153 9.13 -4.41 -20.44
CA ARG A 153 8.49 -4.13 -21.73
C ARG A 153 6.98 -3.86 -21.55
N PRO A 154 6.63 -2.74 -20.88
CA PRO A 154 5.24 -2.46 -20.49
C PRO A 154 4.32 -2.21 -21.70
N ASP A 155 4.80 -1.62 -22.79
CA ASP A 155 3.98 -1.32 -23.97
C ASP A 155 3.66 -2.59 -24.78
N GLU A 156 4.64 -3.47 -24.98
CA GLU A 156 4.45 -4.76 -25.66
C GLU A 156 3.44 -5.64 -24.91
N LEU A 157 3.59 -5.71 -23.59
CA LEU A 157 2.71 -6.51 -22.76
C LEU A 157 1.26 -5.99 -22.79
N LEU A 158 1.05 -4.69 -22.66
CA LEU A 158 -0.30 -4.11 -22.71
C LEU A 158 -0.93 -4.26 -24.09
N GLY A 159 -0.16 -4.10 -25.16
CA GLY A 159 -0.65 -4.35 -26.53
C GLY A 159 -1.06 -5.81 -26.76
N ARG A 160 -0.43 -6.78 -26.07
CA ARG A 160 -0.84 -8.18 -26.09
C ARG A 160 -2.10 -8.43 -25.27
N ILE A 161 -2.25 -7.76 -24.13
CA ILE A 161 -3.45 -7.83 -23.30
C ILE A 161 -4.66 -7.29 -24.07
N GLU A 162 -4.52 -6.14 -24.73
CA GLU A 162 -5.58 -5.48 -25.51
C GLU A 162 -6.10 -6.28 -26.70
N LYS A 163 -5.28 -7.16 -27.27
CA LYS A 163 -5.69 -8.02 -28.40
C LYS A 163 -6.47 -9.26 -27.96
N ASN A 164 -6.37 -9.60 -26.68
CA ASN A 164 -6.97 -10.81 -26.10
C ASN A 164 -8.18 -10.50 -25.19
N ASP A 165 -8.50 -9.22 -24.97
CA ASP A 165 -9.74 -8.72 -24.37
C ASP A 165 -10.84 -8.59 -25.43
#